data_AF-A0A6I5HLN3-F1
#
_entry.id   AF-A0A6I5HLN3-F1
#
_cell.length_a   1.000
_cell.length_b   1.000
_cell.length_c   1.000
_cell.angle_alpha   90.00
_cell.angle_beta   90.00
_cell.angle_gamma   90.00
#
_symmetry.space_group_name_H-M   'P 1'
#
loop_
_entity.id
_entity.type
_entity.pdbx_description
1 polymer ?
#
loop_
_entity_poly.entity_id
_entity_poly.type
_entity_poly.pdbx_seq_one_letter_code
_entity_poly.pdbx_strand_id
1 'polypeptide(L)'
;MGVSLSKGGNVSLTKEAPGLTAVIVGLGWDVRTTTGTDFDLDASALLLNSTGKVISDQHFVFFNNLKSPDGSVEHTGDNITGEGEGDDEQVKVDLAGVPADVDKIVFPVSIYDAENRQQSFGQVRNAFIRVVNQADQKEIARYDLSEDASTETAMVFGELYRNGAEWKFR
;
A
#
# COMPACT_ATOMS: atom_id res chain seq x y z
N MET A 1 10.79 6.99 -14.97
CA MET A 1 10.09 8.11 -14.32
C MET A 1 8.68 7.63 -14.05
N GLY A 2 8.37 7.29 -12.80
CA GLY A 2 7.02 6.90 -12.39
C GLY A 2 6.09 8.11 -12.42
N VAL A 3 4.78 7.85 -12.46
CA VAL A 3 3.79 8.93 -12.39
C VAL A 3 3.67 9.35 -10.93
N SER A 4 4.07 10.59 -10.62
CA SER A 4 3.70 11.21 -9.33
C SER A 4 2.20 11.41 -9.31
N LEU A 5 1.50 10.62 -8.50
CA LEU A 5 0.06 10.75 -8.35
C LEU A 5 -0.24 11.82 -7.30
N SER A 6 -1.12 12.75 -7.66
CA SER A 6 -1.76 13.65 -6.69
C SER A 6 -3.01 12.98 -6.14
N LYS A 7 -3.48 13.40 -4.96
CA LYS A 7 -4.67 12.87 -4.31
C LYS A 7 -5.87 12.76 -5.28
N GLY A 8 -6.35 11.54 -5.51
CA GLY A 8 -7.46 11.26 -6.44
C GLY A 8 -7.08 11.12 -7.91
N GLY A 9 -5.79 10.98 -8.22
CA GLY A 9 -5.29 10.67 -9.56
C GLY A 9 -5.50 9.21 -9.93
N ASN A 10 -6.04 8.97 -11.12
CA ASN A 10 -6.29 7.61 -11.60
C ASN A 10 -5.23 7.21 -12.62
N VAL A 11 -4.58 6.06 -12.44
CA VAL A 11 -3.64 5.50 -13.42
C VAL A 11 -4.14 4.14 -13.92
N SER A 12 -4.11 3.96 -15.24
CA SER A 12 -4.48 2.68 -15.84
C SER A 12 -3.27 1.76 -15.86
N LEU A 13 -3.27 0.75 -15.01
CA LEU A 13 -2.14 -0.17 -14.88
C LEU A 13 -1.86 -0.90 -16.19
N THR A 14 -2.90 -1.34 -16.91
CA THR A 14 -2.74 -2.00 -18.21
C THR A 14 -2.08 -1.10 -19.27
N LYS A 15 -2.21 0.23 -19.15
CA LYS A 15 -1.53 1.16 -20.06
C LYS A 15 -0.07 1.35 -19.69
N GLU A 16 0.24 1.41 -18.40
CA GLU A 16 1.61 1.56 -17.90
C GLU A 16 2.43 0.26 -18.01
N ALA A 17 1.74 -0.88 -17.88
CA ALA A 17 2.25 -2.24 -17.85
C ALA A 17 1.22 -3.20 -18.52
N PRO A 18 1.27 -3.37 -19.86
CA PRO A 18 0.39 -4.31 -20.55
C PRO A 18 0.69 -5.75 -20.10
N GLY A 19 -0.34 -6.43 -19.56
CA GLY A 19 -0.21 -7.78 -19.01
C GLY A 19 0.21 -7.83 -17.54
N LEU A 20 -0.05 -6.77 -16.77
CA LEU A 20 0.21 -6.72 -15.34
C LEU A 20 -0.37 -7.94 -14.61
N THR A 21 0.51 -8.85 -14.17
CA THR A 21 0.13 -10.02 -13.37
C THR A 21 0.28 -9.77 -11.88
N ALA A 22 1.27 -8.97 -11.48
CA ALA A 22 1.51 -8.66 -10.08
C ALA A 22 2.09 -7.26 -9.90
N VAL A 23 1.75 -6.62 -8.78
CA VAL A 23 2.27 -5.32 -8.35
C VAL A 23 2.90 -5.46 -6.98
N ILE A 24 3.83 -4.56 -6.68
CA ILE A 24 4.41 -4.42 -5.35
C ILE A 24 4.12 -3.00 -4.89
N VAL A 25 3.49 -2.89 -3.73
CA VAL A 25 3.32 -1.62 -3.03
C VAL A 25 4.47 -1.50 -2.04
N GLY A 26 5.40 -0.60 -2.29
CA GLY A 26 6.51 -0.30 -1.39
C GLY A 26 6.19 0.93 -0.55
N LEU A 27 6.35 0.82 0.76
CA LEU A 27 6.25 1.92 1.72
C LEU A 27 7.64 2.15 2.31
N GLY A 28 8.08 3.41 2.35
CA GLY A 28 9.36 3.79 2.92
C GLY A 28 9.21 5.06 3.75
N TRP A 29 9.95 5.15 4.85
CA TRP A 29 9.98 6.32 5.72
C TRP A 29 11.27 6.42 6.51
N ASP A 30 11.67 7.62 6.89
CA ASP A 30 12.85 7.78 7.72
C ASP A 30 12.54 7.48 9.19
N VAL A 31 13.50 6.80 9.82
CA VAL A 31 13.56 6.65 11.28
C VAL A 31 13.45 8.00 11.99
N ARG A 32 12.86 7.97 13.18
CA ARG A 32 12.73 9.16 14.01
C ARG A 32 14.11 9.64 14.47
N THR A 33 14.47 10.87 14.12
CA THR A 33 15.75 11.49 14.55
C THR A 33 15.69 12.16 15.93
N THR A 34 14.55 12.12 16.62
CA THR A 34 14.33 12.78 17.91
C THR A 34 14.08 11.74 19.01
N THR A 35 14.28 12.12 20.28
CA THR A 35 14.03 11.23 21.41
C THR A 35 12.54 10.87 21.55
N GLY A 36 12.22 9.58 21.60
CA GLY A 36 10.89 9.04 21.86
C GLY A 36 10.67 7.73 21.10
N THR A 37 9.42 7.26 21.03
CA THR A 37 9.06 6.05 20.30
C THR A 37 9.27 6.21 18.80
N ASP A 38 9.74 5.14 18.15
CA ASP A 38 9.93 5.06 16.71
C ASP A 38 8.63 5.19 15.93
N PHE A 39 8.75 5.54 14.65
CA PHE A 39 7.63 5.58 13.72
C PHE A 39 7.43 4.19 13.14
N ASP A 40 6.24 3.67 13.36
CA ASP A 40 5.83 2.33 13.02
C ASP A 40 4.65 2.51 12.06
N LEU A 41 4.94 2.41 10.76
CA LEU A 41 3.94 2.58 9.72
C LEU A 41 3.60 1.20 9.17
N ASP A 42 2.33 0.86 9.24
CA ASP A 42 1.80 -0.39 8.73
C ASP A 42 1.15 -0.17 7.36
N ALA A 43 1.66 -0.85 6.34
CA ALA A 43 0.93 -1.08 5.11
C ALA A 43 -0.04 -2.26 5.28
N SER A 44 -1.26 -2.11 4.78
CA SER A 44 -2.24 -3.19 4.78
C SER A 44 -2.96 -3.27 3.44
N ALA A 45 -3.57 -4.41 3.17
CA ALA A 45 -4.31 -4.67 1.94
C ALA A 45 -5.64 -5.37 2.24
N LEU A 46 -6.72 -4.79 1.72
CA LEU A 46 -8.09 -5.26 1.90
C LEU A 46 -8.63 -5.71 0.55
N LEU A 47 -8.90 -7.00 0.38
CA LEU A 47 -9.59 -7.49 -0.81
C LEU A 47 -11.10 -7.37 -0.60
N LEU A 48 -11.73 -6.51 -1.40
CA LEU A 48 -13.15 -6.21 -1.37
C LEU A 48 -13.87 -6.84 -2.57
N ASN A 49 -15.08 -7.31 -2.31
CA ASN A 49 -15.99 -7.74 -3.36
C ASN A 49 -16.68 -6.56 -4.07
N SER A 50 -17.50 -6.85 -5.09
CA SER A 50 -18.35 -5.87 -5.80
C SER A 50 -19.25 -5.01 -4.89
N THR A 51 -19.56 -5.48 -3.67
CA THR A 51 -20.37 -4.72 -2.69
C THR A 51 -19.53 -3.80 -1.79
N GLY A 52 -18.20 -3.77 -1.97
CA GLY A 52 -17.28 -2.98 -1.16
C GLY A 52 -17.04 -3.55 0.24
N LYS A 53 -17.31 -4.85 0.44
CA LYS A 53 -17.02 -5.55 1.70
C LYS A 53 -15.86 -6.52 1.52
N VAL A 54 -15.07 -6.67 2.58
CA VAL A 54 -14.07 -7.73 2.64
C VAL A 54 -14.73 -9.08 2.44
N ILE A 55 -14.13 -9.94 1.61
CA ILE A 55 -14.69 -11.26 1.29
C ILE A 55 -14.66 -12.15 2.53
N SER A 56 -13.63 -12.01 3.34
CA SER A 56 -13.46 -12.66 4.64
C SER A 56 -12.46 -11.86 5.48
N ASP A 57 -12.49 -12.04 6.80
CA ASP A 57 -11.48 -11.50 7.71
C ASP A 57 -10.04 -11.94 7.33
N GLN A 58 -9.90 -13.11 6.71
CA GLN A 58 -8.59 -13.60 6.21
C GLN A 58 -8.11 -12.88 4.94
N HIS A 59 -9.00 -12.18 4.24
CA HIS A 59 -8.66 -11.35 3.07
C HIS A 59 -8.24 -9.93 3.47
N PHE A 60 -8.04 -9.70 4.77
CA PHE A 60 -7.34 -8.55 5.27
C PHE A 60 -5.90 -8.96 5.56
N VAL A 61 -4.97 -8.46 4.74
CA VAL A 61 -3.53 -8.71 4.87
C VAL A 61 -2.91 -7.51 5.57
N PHE A 62 -2.18 -7.77 6.64
CA PHE A 62 -1.53 -6.78 7.49
C PHE A 62 -0.39 -7.47 8.26
N PHE A 63 0.33 -6.76 9.11
CA PHE A 63 1.48 -7.30 9.87
C PHE A 63 1.20 -8.64 10.58
N ASN A 64 -0.01 -8.86 11.12
CA ASN A 64 -0.37 -10.12 11.79
C ASN A 64 -0.86 -11.22 10.82
N ASN A 65 -1.29 -10.84 9.62
CA ASN A 65 -1.74 -11.76 8.59
C ASN A 65 -0.98 -11.51 7.28
N LEU A 66 0.21 -12.07 7.18
CA LEU A 66 1.16 -11.76 6.11
C LEU A 66 0.72 -12.25 4.74
N LYS A 67 -0.27 -13.15 4.61
CA LYS A 67 -0.71 -13.67 3.31
C LYS A 67 -2.22 -13.85 3.26
N SER A 68 -2.81 -13.52 2.13
CA SER A 68 -4.21 -13.89 1.87
C SER A 68 -4.32 -15.40 1.67
N PRO A 69 -5.47 -16.02 2.03
CA PRO A 69 -5.68 -17.46 1.85
C PRO A 69 -5.62 -17.89 0.37
N ASP A 70 -5.93 -16.97 -0.54
CA ASP A 70 -5.86 -17.17 -1.99
C ASP A 70 -4.43 -17.03 -2.54
N GLY A 71 -3.48 -16.58 -1.73
CA GLY A 71 -2.10 -16.31 -2.12
C GLY A 71 -1.93 -15.10 -3.05
N SER A 72 -3.02 -14.36 -3.31
CA SER A 72 -3.01 -13.18 -4.18
C SER A 72 -2.33 -11.98 -3.53
N VAL A 73 -2.22 -11.91 -2.21
CA VAL A 73 -1.56 -10.80 -1.51
C VAL A 73 -0.58 -11.38 -0.48
N GLU A 74 0.64 -10.86 -0.48
CA GLU A 74 1.73 -11.26 0.41
C GLU A 74 2.45 -10.01 0.94
N HIS A 75 2.47 -9.86 2.26
CA HIS A 75 3.27 -8.90 2.99
C HIS A 75 4.68 -9.46 3.19
N THR A 76 5.72 -8.70 2.83
CA THR A 76 7.11 -9.19 2.90
C THR A 76 7.70 -9.14 4.30
N GLY A 77 7.12 -8.35 5.19
CA GLY A 77 7.58 -8.19 6.57
C GLY A 77 7.16 -6.83 7.10
N ASP A 78 6.92 -6.79 8.41
CA ASP A 78 6.60 -5.58 9.17
C ASP A 78 7.91 -4.91 9.61
N ASN A 79 8.07 -3.63 9.31
CA ASN A 79 9.19 -2.83 9.80
C ASN A 79 8.69 -1.80 10.82
N ILE A 80 8.95 -2.08 12.08
CA ILE A 80 8.48 -1.24 13.20
C ILE A 80 9.29 0.05 13.44
N THR A 81 10.36 0.28 12.67
CA THR A 81 11.29 1.40 12.90
C THR A 81 11.49 2.31 11.69
N GLY A 82 11.34 1.78 10.47
CA GLY A 82 11.82 2.42 9.25
C GLY A 82 13.34 2.34 9.08
N GLU A 83 13.99 1.39 9.78
CA GLU A 83 15.44 1.21 9.67
C GLU A 83 15.75 0.48 8.35
N GLY A 84 16.09 1.26 7.31
CA GLY A 84 16.35 0.75 5.97
C GLY A 84 16.64 1.87 4.98
N GLU A 85 17.26 1.54 3.85
CA GLU A 85 17.30 2.44 2.68
C GLU A 85 16.30 1.94 1.64
N GLY A 86 15.24 2.71 1.37
CA GLY A 86 14.30 2.44 0.28
C GLY A 86 12.90 2.08 0.75
N ASP A 87 12.39 0.91 0.32
CA ASP A 87 11.09 0.41 0.75
C ASP A 87 11.29 -0.43 2.03
N ASP A 88 10.90 0.13 3.17
CA ASP A 88 10.93 -0.52 4.47
C ASP A 88 9.93 -1.67 4.55
N GLU A 89 8.74 -1.47 3.95
CA GLU A 89 7.71 -2.48 3.82
C GLU A 89 7.29 -2.67 2.37
N GLN A 90 6.98 -3.91 2.01
CA GLN A 90 6.46 -4.23 0.69
C GLN A 90 5.26 -5.18 0.77
N VAL A 91 4.21 -4.84 0.04
CA VAL A 91 3.02 -5.67 -0.14
C VAL A 91 2.96 -6.08 -1.60
N LYS A 92 3.17 -7.37 -1.85
CA LYS A 92 3.04 -7.97 -3.18
C LYS A 92 1.61 -8.37 -3.41
N VAL A 93 1.07 -8.02 -4.57
CA VAL A 93 -0.28 -8.37 -4.99
C VAL A 93 -0.24 -9.00 -6.36
N ASP A 94 -0.53 -10.30 -6.42
CA ASP A 94 -0.73 -11.06 -7.65
C ASP A 94 -2.19 -10.93 -8.11
N LEU A 95 -2.41 -10.06 -9.10
CA LEU A 95 -3.70 -9.80 -9.73
C LEU A 95 -4.19 -10.94 -10.63
N ALA A 96 -3.31 -11.82 -11.08
CA ALA A 96 -3.68 -12.97 -11.89
C ALA A 96 -4.28 -14.10 -11.03
N GLY A 97 -3.83 -14.22 -9.79
CA GLY A 97 -4.35 -15.13 -8.77
C GLY A 97 -5.51 -14.57 -7.95
N VAL A 98 -5.97 -13.35 -8.22
CA VAL A 98 -7.11 -12.76 -7.53
C VAL A 98 -8.41 -13.47 -7.94
N PRO A 99 -9.21 -14.00 -7.00
CA PRO A 99 -10.51 -14.59 -7.27
C PRO A 99 -11.46 -13.63 -8.00
N ALA A 100 -12.37 -14.17 -8.80
CA ALA A 100 -13.39 -13.35 -9.48
C ALA A 100 -14.33 -12.63 -8.51
N ASP A 101 -14.43 -13.10 -7.27
CA ASP A 101 -15.20 -12.48 -6.19
C ASP A 101 -14.58 -11.17 -5.68
N VAL A 102 -13.30 -10.91 -5.97
CA VAL A 102 -12.61 -9.65 -5.63
C VAL A 102 -12.71 -8.70 -6.82
N ASP A 103 -13.40 -7.58 -6.60
CA ASP A 103 -13.48 -6.50 -7.57
C ASP A 103 -12.50 -5.37 -7.27
N LYS A 104 -12.11 -5.23 -5.99
CA LYS A 104 -11.26 -4.12 -5.54
C LYS A 104 -10.28 -4.57 -4.47
N ILE A 105 -9.10 -3.97 -4.46
CA ILE A 105 -8.07 -4.16 -3.44
C ILE A 105 -7.66 -2.78 -2.96
N VAL A 106 -7.89 -2.51 -1.68
CA VAL A 106 -7.62 -1.20 -1.07
C VAL A 106 -6.36 -1.31 -0.22
N PHE A 107 -5.49 -0.32 -0.32
CA PHE A 107 -4.25 -0.25 0.45
C PHE A 107 -4.33 0.88 1.48
N PRO A 108 -4.86 0.62 2.68
CA PRO A 108 -4.69 1.53 3.79
C PRO A 108 -3.26 1.47 4.32
N VAL A 109 -2.77 2.64 4.74
CA VAL A 109 -1.56 2.80 5.53
C VAL A 109 -1.94 3.47 6.85
N SER A 110 -1.41 3.00 7.96
CA SER A 110 -1.67 3.54 9.29
C SER A 110 -0.42 3.57 10.14
N ILE A 111 -0.37 4.47 11.11
CA ILE A 111 0.69 4.51 12.11
C ILE A 111 0.24 3.67 13.31
N TYR A 112 1.06 2.69 13.70
CA TYR A 112 0.81 1.84 14.86
C TYR A 112 0.80 2.66 16.15
N ASP A 113 -0.26 2.49 16.95
CA ASP A 113 -0.43 3.15 18.26
C ASP A 113 -0.34 4.69 18.21
N ALA A 114 -0.69 5.29 17.06
CA ALA A 114 -0.54 6.72 16.80
C ALA A 114 -1.18 7.63 17.85
N GLU A 115 -2.34 7.25 18.39
CA GLU A 115 -3.09 8.04 19.37
C GLU A 115 -2.36 8.10 20.72
N ASN A 116 -1.81 6.97 21.17
CA ASN A 116 -1.08 6.86 22.43
C ASN A 116 0.36 7.41 22.29
N ARG A 117 0.97 7.26 21.12
CA ARG A 117 2.29 7.84 20.80
C ARG A 117 2.24 9.31 20.37
N GLN A 118 1.03 9.87 20.16
CA GLN A 118 0.78 11.20 19.60
C GLN A 118 1.56 11.46 18.31
N GLN A 119 1.61 10.45 17.43
CA GLN A 119 2.32 10.48 16.16
C GLN A 119 1.35 10.76 15.01
N SER A 120 1.84 11.39 13.95
CA SER A 120 1.10 11.62 12.69
C SER A 120 2.08 11.58 11.52
N PHE A 121 1.59 11.37 10.29
CA PHE A 121 2.47 11.27 9.12
C PHE A 121 3.28 12.55 8.89
N GLY A 122 2.82 13.72 9.36
CA GLY A 122 3.57 14.98 9.26
C GLY A 122 4.83 15.05 10.14
N GLN A 123 4.94 14.16 11.14
CA GLN A 123 6.16 14.05 11.94
C GLN A 123 7.19 13.11 11.30
N VAL A 124 6.74 12.26 10.36
CA VAL A 124 7.56 11.28 9.67
C VAL A 124 8.22 11.94 8.46
N ARG A 125 9.54 11.84 8.38
CA ARG A 125 10.31 12.45 7.29
C ARG A 125 10.43 11.47 6.13
N ASN A 126 10.41 11.99 4.91
CA ASN A 126 10.56 11.20 3.69
C ASN A 126 9.63 9.97 3.65
N ALA A 127 8.42 10.10 4.20
CA ALA A 127 7.43 9.05 4.11
C ALA A 127 6.86 9.05 2.69
N PHE A 128 7.08 7.96 1.96
CA PHE A 128 6.55 7.78 0.62
C PHE A 128 6.00 6.37 0.45
N ILE A 129 5.02 6.25 -0.42
CA ILE A 129 4.47 4.98 -0.85
C ILE A 129 4.47 4.95 -2.36
N ARG A 130 4.83 3.81 -2.94
CA ARG A 130 4.91 3.62 -4.38
C ARG A 130 4.34 2.29 -4.79
N VAL A 131 3.80 2.24 -5.99
CA VAL A 131 3.37 1.02 -6.65
C VAL A 131 4.33 0.76 -7.80
N VAL A 132 4.97 -0.39 -7.78
CA VAL A 132 5.86 -0.86 -8.83
C VAL A 132 5.27 -2.12 -9.46
N ASN A 133 5.47 -2.28 -10.77
CA ASN A 133 5.15 -3.53 -11.43
C ASN A 133 6.16 -4.60 -11.02
N GLN A 134 5.72 -5.76 -10.55
CA GLN A 134 6.62 -6.84 -10.16
C GLN A 134 7.43 -7.38 -11.35
N ALA A 135 6.84 -7.42 -12.55
CA ALA A 135 7.44 -8.06 -13.72
C ALA A 135 8.67 -7.31 -14.26
N ASP A 136 8.61 -5.98 -14.27
CA ASP A 136 9.64 -5.11 -14.86
C ASP A 136 10.23 -4.11 -13.84
N GLN A 137 9.83 -4.20 -12.57
CA GLN A 137 10.25 -3.30 -11.48
C GLN A 137 10.03 -1.82 -11.81
N LYS A 138 9.09 -1.54 -12.72
CA LYS A 138 8.79 -0.19 -13.18
C LYS A 138 7.83 0.47 -12.21
N GLU A 139 8.25 1.62 -11.67
CA GLU A 139 7.38 2.46 -10.84
C GLU A 139 6.20 2.97 -11.66
N ILE A 140 5.00 2.57 -11.26
CA ILE A 140 3.72 2.94 -11.87
C ILE A 140 3.25 4.23 -11.23
N ALA A 141 3.25 4.27 -9.91
CA ALA A 141 2.72 5.35 -9.10
C ALA A 141 3.63 5.59 -7.90
N ARG A 142 3.74 6.85 -7.50
CA ARG A 142 4.40 7.25 -6.25
C ARG A 142 3.63 8.39 -5.61
N TYR A 143 3.59 8.36 -4.28
CA TYR A 143 2.95 9.37 -3.44
C TYR A 143 3.82 9.65 -2.23
N ASP A 144 4.00 10.93 -1.93
CA ASP A 144 4.78 11.38 -0.79
C ASP A 144 3.79 11.76 0.33
N LEU A 145 3.80 10.99 1.41
CA LEU A 145 2.89 11.09 2.56
C LEU A 145 3.20 12.32 3.42
N SER A 146 4.47 12.76 3.43
CA SER A 146 4.94 13.85 4.29
C SER A 146 4.27 15.21 4.02
N GLU A 147 3.78 15.49 2.81
CA GLU A 147 3.18 16.80 2.49
C GLU A 147 1.66 16.85 2.70
N ASP A 148 0.91 15.79 2.35
CA ASP A 148 -0.56 15.83 2.34
C ASP A 148 -1.22 15.25 3.59
N ALA A 149 -0.54 14.37 4.33
CA ALA A 149 -1.13 13.60 5.44
C ALA A 149 -0.70 14.12 6.83
N SER A 150 -0.30 15.39 6.93
CA SER A 150 0.39 15.91 8.11
C SER A 150 -0.31 15.67 9.47
N THR A 151 -1.64 15.69 9.48
CA THR A 151 -2.48 15.46 10.68
C THR A 151 -3.09 14.07 10.76
N GLU A 152 -2.98 13.27 9.71
CA GLU A 152 -3.62 11.98 9.63
C GLU A 152 -2.75 10.92 10.30
N THR A 153 -3.39 9.92 10.88
CA THR A 153 -2.76 8.73 11.48
C THR A 153 -3.04 7.47 10.68
N ALA A 154 -4.07 7.50 9.83
CA ALA A 154 -4.41 6.43 8.90
C ALA A 154 -5.01 7.05 7.64
N MET A 155 -4.63 6.51 6.48
CA MET A 155 -5.21 6.92 5.21
C MET A 155 -5.23 5.77 4.22
N VAL A 156 -6.21 5.80 3.32
CA VAL A 156 -6.20 4.91 2.15
C VAL A 156 -5.29 5.54 1.11
N PHE A 157 -4.20 4.85 0.78
CA PHE A 157 -3.28 5.31 -0.26
C PHE A 157 -3.94 5.23 -1.64
N GLY A 158 -4.52 4.08 -1.95
CA GLY A 158 -5.24 3.89 -3.19
C GLY A 158 -6.00 2.59 -3.23
N GLU A 159 -6.83 2.46 -4.26
CA GLU A 159 -7.57 1.27 -4.57
C GLU A 159 -7.20 0.77 -5.97
N LEU A 160 -6.80 -0.50 -6.04
CA LEU A 160 -6.86 -1.27 -7.27
C LEU A 160 -8.31 -1.68 -7.47
N TYR A 161 -8.87 -1.40 -8.63
CA TYR A 161 -10.21 -1.84 -8.97
C TYR A 161 -10.24 -2.44 -10.36
N ARG A 162 -11.04 -3.49 -10.50
CA ARG A 162 -11.30 -4.13 -11.76
C ARG A 162 -12.29 -3.28 -12.55
N ASN A 163 -11.92 -2.95 -13.78
CA ASN A 163 -12.75 -2.20 -14.71
C ASN A 163 -12.90 -3.00 -16.00
N GLY A 164 -13.83 -3.96 -16.00
CA GLY A 164 -14.02 -4.91 -17.09
C GLY A 164 -12.94 -6.00 -17.06
N ALA A 165 -12.15 -6.10 -18.13
CA ALA A 165 -11.03 -7.05 -18.23
C ALA A 165 -9.70 -6.48 -17.70
N GLU A 166 -9.68 -5.22 -17.26
CA GLU A 166 -8.47 -4.49 -16.91
C GLU A 166 -8.45 -4.09 -15.44
N TRP A 167 -7.26 -3.99 -14.85
CA TRP A 167 -7.06 -3.40 -13.54
C TRP A 167 -6.68 -1.93 -13.66
N LYS A 168 -7.24 -1.10 -12.78
CA LYS A 168 -6.94 0.32 -12.66
C LYS A 168 -6.58 0.66 -11.22
N PHE A 169 -5.68 1.62 -11.04
CA PHE A 169 -5.31 2.16 -9.74
C PHE A 169 -5.87 3.58 -9.60
N ARG A 170 -6.39 3.90 -8.41
CA ARG A 170 -6.98 5.20 -8.09
C ARG A 170 -6.58 5.64 -6.68
#